data_AF-A0A9D8SF78-F1
#
_entry.id   AF-A0A9D8SF78-F1
#
_cell.length_a   1.000
_cell.length_b   1.000
_cell.length_c   1.000
_cell.angle_alpha   90.00
_cell.angle_beta   90.00
_cell.angle_gamma   90.00
#
_symmetry.space_group_name_H-M   'P 1'
#
loop_
_entity.id
_entity.type
_entity.pdbx_description
1 polymer ?
#
loop_
_entity_poly.entity_id
_entity_poly.type
_entity_poly.pdbx_seq_one_letter_code
_entity_poly.pdbx_strand_id
1 'polypeptide(L)' 'MKLDEKLLDYIETLKDEQYQLLLTIAQIPAPSGNEEKRAEFCKNWLEDNGAEGVYIDDALNVIYPVGVTDDKPLVV' A
#
# COMPACT_ATOMS: atom_id res chain seq x y z
N MET A 1 -17.46 -12.62 -18.39
CA MET A 1 -16.63 -11.42 -18.61
C MET A 1 -15.20 -11.91 -18.82
N LYS A 2 -14.61 -11.70 -20.00
CA LYS A 2 -13.23 -12.11 -20.30
C LYS A 2 -12.33 -10.91 -20.02
N LEU A 3 -11.26 -11.12 -19.26
CA LEU A 3 -10.28 -10.07 -19.01
C LEU A 3 -9.53 -9.76 -20.31
N ASP A 4 -9.25 -8.48 -20.57
CA ASP A 4 -8.51 -8.03 -21.75
C ASP A 4 -7.08 -8.62 -21.76
N GLU A 5 -6.56 -9.01 -22.92
CA GLU A 5 -5.22 -9.62 -23.03
C GLU A 5 -4.13 -8.66 -22.55
N LYS A 6 -4.27 -7.37 -22.81
CA LYS A 6 -3.32 -6.35 -22.31
C LYS A 6 -3.32 -6.25 -20.79
N LEU A 7 -4.48 -6.45 -20.17
CA LEU A 7 -4.60 -6.43 -18.71
C LEU A 7 -3.95 -7.67 -18.09
N LEU A 8 -4.07 -8.83 -18.75
CA LEU A 8 -3.39 -10.06 -18.32
C LEU A 8 -1.86 -9.92 -18.41
N ASP A 9 -1.36 -9.39 -19.53
CA ASP A 9 0.08 -9.13 -19.70
C ASP A 9 0.59 -8.16 -18.63
N TYR A 10 -0.13 -7.06 -18.38
CA TYR A 10 0.23 -6.11 -17.34
C TYR A 10 0.35 -6.77 -15.96
N ILE A 11 -0.63 -7.60 -15.57
CA ILE A 11 -0.60 -8.33 -14.29
C ILE A 11 0.61 -9.26 -14.22
N GLU A 12 0.90 -10.02 -15.28
CA GLU A 12 2.06 -10.92 -15.29
C GLU A 12 3.38 -10.16 -15.20
N THR A 13 3.50 -8.97 -15.80
CA THR A 13 4.73 -8.16 -15.67
C THR A 13 5.01 -7.67 -14.25
N LEU A 14 3.98 -7.53 -13.40
CA LEU A 14 4.12 -7.06 -12.02
C LEU A 14 4.41 -8.18 -11.02
N LYS A 15 4.30 -9.44 -11.44
CA LYS A 15 4.32 -10.60 -10.54
C LYS A 15 5.60 -10.72 -9.72
N ASP A 16 6.74 -10.55 -10.37
CA ASP A 16 8.04 -10.67 -9.71
C ASP A 16 8.26 -9.51 -8.71
N GLU A 17 7.89 -8.29 -9.10
CA GLU A 17 7.95 -7.11 -8.22
C GLU A 17 7.06 -7.28 -7.00
N GLN A 18 5.80 -7.69 -7.19
CA GLN A 18 4.85 -7.95 -6.10
C GLN A 18 5.34 -9.05 -5.18
N TYR A 19 5.92 -10.12 -5.73
CA TYR A 19 6.49 -11.19 -4.92
C TYR A 19 7.66 -10.69 -4.04
N GLN A 20 8.56 -9.88 -4.60
CA GLN A 20 9.64 -9.27 -3.81
C GLN A 20 9.10 -8.33 -2.73
N LEU A 21 8.11 -7.49 -3.06
CA LEU A 21 7.48 -6.59 -2.09
C LEU A 21 6.89 -7.37 -0.91
N LEU A 22 6.20 -8.48 -1.19
CA LEU A 22 5.65 -9.38 -0.16
C LEU A 22 6.73 -9.98 0.73
N LEU A 23 7.87 -10.40 0.16
CA LEU A 23 9.00 -10.90 0.94
C LEU A 23 9.61 -9.80 1.83
N THR A 24 9.82 -8.60 1.27
CA THR A 24 10.39 -7.48 2.02
C THR A 24 9.52 -7.09 3.20
N ILE A 25 8.20 -6.93 3.02
CA ILE A 25 7.31 -6.56 4.12
C ILE A 25 7.16 -7.68 5.15
N ALA A 26 7.17 -8.96 4.73
CA ALA A 26 7.07 -10.11 5.63
C ALA A 26 8.29 -10.25 6.55
N GLN A 27 9.46 -9.79 6.10
CA GLN A 27 10.69 -9.78 6.89
C GLN A 27 10.72 -8.68 7.97
N ILE A 28 9.83 -7.69 7.88
CA ILE A 28 9.70 -6.66 8.91
C ILE A 28 8.77 -7.21 10.00
N PRO A 29 9.28 -7.56 11.20
CA PRO A 29 8.44 -8.04 12.28
C PRO A 29 7.50 -6.92 12.73
N ALA A 30 6.24 -7.27 13.00
CA ALA A 30 5.23 -6.35 13.51
C ALA A 30 4.33 -7.09 14.52
N PRO A 31 4.87 -7.48 15.69
CA PRO A 31 4.04 -7.96 16.78
C PRO A 31 3.17 -6.82 17.30
N SER A 32 2.07 -7.16 17.98
CA SER A 32 1.13 -6.17 18.51
C SER A 32 1.84 -5.08 19.33
N GLY A 33 1.66 -3.82 18.92
CA GLY A 33 2.25 -2.64 19.55
C GLY A 33 3.71 -2.37 19.17
N ASN A 34 4.23 -2.98 18.10
CA ASN A 34 5.56 -2.69 17.52
C ASN A 34 5.51 -2.68 15.98
N GLU A 35 4.43 -2.15 15.41
CA GLU A 35 4.18 -2.12 13.97
C GLU A 35 4.87 -0.95 13.25
N GLU A 36 5.59 -0.07 13.96
CA GLU A 36 6.07 1.24 13.45
C GLU A 36 6.93 1.09 12.20
N LYS A 37 7.85 0.12 12.19
CA LYS A 37 8.73 -0.12 11.04
C LYS A 37 7.98 -0.60 9.81
N ARG A 38 6.91 -1.39 10.01
CA ARG A 38 6.07 -1.86 8.91
C ARG A 38 5.20 -0.73 8.38
N ALA A 39 4.65 0.11 9.27
CA ALA A 39 3.91 1.31 8.88
C ALA A 39 4.79 2.30 8.10
N GLU A 40 6.01 2.56 8.58
CA GLU A 40 6.99 3.41 7.89
C GLU A 40 7.35 2.87 6.50
N PHE A 41 7.61 1.56 6.40
CA PHE A 41 7.87 0.92 5.11
C PHE A 41 6.72 1.11 4.12
N CYS A 42 5.49 0.84 4.53
CA CYS A 42 4.31 1.00 3.69
C CYS A 42 4.08 2.45 3.25
N LYS A 43 4.27 3.41 4.16
CA LYS A 43 4.17 4.85 3.85
C LYS A 43 5.20 5.23 2.79
N ASN A 44 6.48 4.90 3.01
CA ASN A 44 7.55 5.24 2.09
C ASN A 44 7.34 4.58 0.72
N TRP A 45 6.92 3.31 0.68
CA TRP A 45 6.64 2.64 -0.59
C TRP A 45 5.53 3.35 -1.39
N LEU A 46 4.48 3.84 -0.73
CA LEU A 46 3.43 4.61 -1.41
C LEU A 46 3.98 5.94 -1.95
N GLU A 47 4.73 6.68 -1.13
CA GLU A 47 5.32 7.98 -1.52
C GLU A 47 6.33 7.82 -2.68
N ASP A 48 7.18 6.79 -2.65
CA ASP A 48 8.14 6.46 -3.72
C ASP A 48 7.43 6.12 -5.04
N ASN A 49 6.18 5.63 -4.98
CA ASN A 49 5.32 5.37 -6.13
C ASN A 49 4.45 6.58 -6.52
N GLY A 50 4.72 7.76 -5.95
CA GLY A 50 4.07 9.02 -6.32
C GLY A 50 2.75 9.30 -5.59
N ALA A 51 2.44 8.55 -4.52
CA ALA A 51 1.31 8.92 -3.67
C ALA A 51 1.63 10.19 -2.88
N GLU A 52 0.73 11.17 -2.93
CA GLU A 52 0.85 12.42 -2.19
C GLU A 52 -0.14 12.43 -1.01
N GLY A 53 0.29 12.89 0.16
CA GLY A 53 -0.58 13.03 1.34
C GLY A 53 -0.80 11.75 2.14
N VAL A 54 0.07 10.75 1.98
CA VAL A 54 0.08 9.54 2.84
C VAL A 54 0.54 9.92 4.25
N TYR A 55 -0.16 9.43 5.28
CA TYR A 55 0.23 9.64 6.67
C TYR A 55 0.01 8.40 7.53
N ILE A 56 0.62 8.39 8.71
CA ILE A 56 0.46 7.34 9.72
C ILE A 56 -0.33 7.94 10.88
N ASP A 57 -1.40 7.28 11.32
CA ASP A 57 -2.17 7.72 12.49
C ASP A 57 -1.58 7.20 13.82
N ASP A 58 -2.19 7.61 14.95
CA ASP A 58 -1.73 7.21 16.28
C ASP A 58 -1.85 5.69 16.56
N ALA A 59 -2.63 4.97 15.75
CA ALA A 59 -2.80 3.52 15.83
C ALA A 59 -1.91 2.76 14.84
N LEU A 60 -0.98 3.45 14.18
CA LEU A 60 -0.05 2.92 13.18
C LEU A 60 -0.73 2.41 11.89
N ASN A 61 -1.92 2.91 11.57
CA ASN A 61 -2.52 2.71 10.26
C ASN A 61 -1.83 3.61 9.23
N VAL A 62 -1.53 3.06 8.05
CA VAL A 62 -1.05 3.85 6.91
C VAL A 62 -2.24 4.27 6.08
N ILE A 63 -2.51 5.57 6.04
CA ILE A 63 -3.67 6.15 5.38
C ILE A 63 -3.23 6.89 4.12
N TYR A 64 -3.82 6.51 2.98
CA TYR A 64 -3.67 7.23 1.72
C TYR A 64 -5.05 7.75 1.25
N PRO A 65 -5.38 9.02 1.50
CA PRO A 65 -6.66 9.59 1.09
C PRO A 65 -6.70 9.82 -0.43
N VAL A 66 -7.58 9.11 -1.13
CA VAL A 66 -7.76 9.26 -2.58
C VAL A 66 -9.19 9.68 -2.88
N GLY A 67 -9.35 10.82 -3.54
CA GLY A 67 -10.67 11.32 -3.96
C GLY A 67 -11.62 11.65 -2.82
N VAL A 68 -11.08 12.04 -1.65
CA VAL A 68 -11.87 12.46 -0.48
C VAL A 68 -12.51 13.81 -0.76
N THR A 69 -13.81 13.88 -0.52
CA THR A 69 -14.64 15.08 -0.66
C THR A 69 -15.61 15.18 0.51
N ASP A 70 -16.27 16.32 0.69
CA ASP A 70 -17.25 16.50 1.78
C ASP A 70 -18.39 15.47 1.74
N ASP A 71 -18.80 15.03 0.55
CA ASP A 71 -19.82 14.00 0.31
C ASP A 71 -19.27 12.56 0.34
N LYS A 72 -17.94 12.40 0.36
CA LYS A 72 -17.24 11.11 0.43
C LYS A 72 -16.10 11.20 1.45
N PRO A 73 -16.44 11.25 2.75
CA PRO A 73 -15.45 11.36 3.79
C PRO A 73 -14.58 10.09 3.83
N LEU A 74 -13.34 10.26 4.29
CA LEU A 74 -12.46 9.15 4.61
C LEU A 74 -13.09 8.29 5.72
N VAL A 75 -13.11 6.97 5.53
CA VAL A 75 -13.52 5.98 6.53
C VAL A 75 -12.36 5.01 6.72
N VAL A 76 -11.95 4.83 7.98
CA VAL A 76 -10.83 3.97 8.40
C VAL A 76 -11.37 2.86 9.29
#